data_AF-A0A8E2EE69-F1
#
_entry.id   AF-A0A8E2EE69-F1
#
_cell.length_a   1.000
_cell.length_b   1.000
_cell.length_c   1.000
_cell.angle_alpha   90.00
_cell.angle_beta   90.00
_cell.angle_gamma   90.00
#
_symmetry.space_group_name_H-M   'P 1'
#
loop_
_entity.id
_entity.type
_entity.pdbx_description
1 polymer ?
#
loop_
_entity_poly.entity_id
_entity_poly.type
_entity_poly.pdbx_seq_one_letter_code
_entity_poly.pdbx_strand_id
1 'polypeptide(L)' 'YLWVDSLCIIQNSKDGWTIQSVQMADIYFIALVTISVNAAADGHRSFLADEQR' A
#
# COMPACT_ATOMS: atom_id res chain seq x y z
N TYR A 1 -4.86 -13.25 7.76
CA TYR A 1 -5.51 -12.05 7.18
C TYR A 1 -4.50 -11.32 6.32
N LEU A 2 -4.92 -10.76 5.20
CA LEU A 2 -4.06 -9.97 4.31
C LEU A 2 -4.66 -8.56 4.22
N TRP A 3 -3.84 -7.54 4.43
CA TRP A 3 -4.22 -6.13 4.32
C TRP A 3 -3.46 -5.51 3.15
N VAL A 4 -4.16 -4.68 2.36
CA VAL A 4 -3.60 -4.00 1.20
C VAL A 4 -3.88 -2.51 1.34
N ASP A 5 -2.84 -1.73 1.57
CA ASP A 5 -2.92 -0.28 1.79
C ASP A 5 -3.54 0.46 0.61
N SER A 6 -3.30 0.04 -0.63
CA SER A 6 -3.89 0.63 -1.84
C SER A 6 -5.39 0.41 -1.97
N LEU A 7 -5.96 -0.58 -1.27
CA LEU A 7 -7.41 -0.81 -1.19
C LEU A 7 -8.05 -0.10 0.00
N CYS A 8 -7.28 0.07 1.07
CA CYS A 8 -7.74 0.61 2.34
C CYS A 8 -7.43 2.09 2.52
N ILE A 9 -6.56 2.70 1.72
CA ILE A 9 -6.26 4.13 1.69
C ILE A 9 -6.75 4.69 0.35
N ILE A 10 -7.75 5.56 0.38
CA ILE A 10 -8.26 6.23 -0.83
C ILE A 10 -7.15 7.12 -1.38
N GLN A 11 -6.63 6.74 -2.55
CA GLN A 11 -5.57 7.48 -3.23
C GLN A 11 -6.05 8.89 -3.62
N ASN A 12 -5.17 9.88 -3.51
CA ASN A 12 -5.46 11.29 -3.79
C ASN A 12 -6.59 11.92 -2.94
N SER A 13 -7.02 11.30 -1.84
CA SER A 13 -7.98 11.87 -0.90
C SER A 13 -7.33 12.20 0.44
N LYS A 14 -7.23 13.49 0.75
CA LYS A 14 -6.66 13.95 2.04
C LYS A 14 -7.51 13.53 3.23
N ASP A 15 -8.83 13.59 3.08
CA ASP A 15 -9.78 13.20 4.13
C ASP A 15 -9.76 11.68 4.34
N GLY A 16 -9.75 10.90 3.25
CA GLY A 16 -9.63 9.45 3.30
C GLY A 16 -8.33 9.00 3.95
N TRP A 17 -7.21 9.63 3.57
CA TRP A 17 -5.92 9.39 4.18
C TRP A 17 -5.93 9.67 5.68
N THR A 18 -6.52 10.79 6.12
CA THR A 18 -6.56 11.16 7.55
C THR A 18 -7.29 10.12 8.40
N ILE A 19 -8.36 9.52 7.86
CA ILE A 19 -9.13 8.49 8.56
C ILE A 19 -8.40 7.14 8.54
N GLN A 20 -7.94 6.71 7.37
CA GLN A 20 -7.46 5.35 7.15
C GLN A 20 -6.01 5.17 7.62
N SER A 21 -5.16 6.21 7.53
CA SER A 21 -3.76 6.14 7.97
C SER A 21 -3.61 5.88 9.48
N VAL A 22 -4.55 6.37 10.31
CA VAL A 22 -4.54 6.16 11.76
C VAL A 22 -4.64 4.67 12.11
N GLN A 23 -5.40 3.91 11.32
CA GLN A 23 -5.57 2.46 11.53
C GLN A 23 -4.36 1.64 11.07
N MET A 24 -3.58 2.17 10.12
CA MET A 24 -2.45 1.43 9.55
C MET A 24 -1.31 1.21 10.55
N ALA A 25 -1.14 2.10 11.53
CA ALA A 25 -0.13 1.92 12.58
C ALA A 25 -0.36 0.62 13.36
N ASP A 26 -1.59 0.38 13.79
CA ASP A 26 -1.96 -0.84 14.52
C ASP A 26 -1.86 -2.07 13.63
N ILE A 27 -2.32 -1.99 12.37
CA ILE A 27 -2.28 -3.11 11.42
C ILE A 27 -0.85 -3.53 11.10
N TYR A 28 0.05 -2.57 10.86
CA TYR A 28 1.47 -2.87 10.61
C TYR A 28 2.17 -3.38 11.86
N PHE A 29 1.81 -2.88 13.05
CA PHE A 29 2.40 -3.33 14.31
C PHE A 29 2.11 -4.81 14.61
N ILE A 30 0.92 -5.30 14.26
CA ILE A 30 0.53 -6.69 14.49
C ILE A 30 0.79 -7.62 13.28
N ALA A 31 1.31 -7.08 12.17
CA ALA A 31 1.59 -7.87 10.99
C ALA A 31 2.83 -8.75 11.20
N LEU A 32 2.74 -10.04 10.81
CA LEU A 32 3.91 -10.92 10.81
C LEU A 32 4.96 -10.48 9.78
N VAL A 33 4.49 -9.95 8.65
CA VAL A 33 5.32 -9.43 7.56
C VAL A 33 4.58 -8.30 6.87
N THR A 34 5.32 -7.25 6.53
CA THR A 34 4.84 -6.11 5.73
C THR A 34 5.62 -6.04 4.44
N ILE A 35 4.92 -5.97 3.31
CA ILE A 35 5.52 -5.85 1.97
C ILE A 35 5.14 -4.48 1.43
N SER A 36 6.12 -3.71 0.98
CA SER A 36 5.93 -2.39 0.39
C SER A 36 6.66 -2.29 -0.95
N VAL A 37 6.04 -1.62 -1.91
CA VAL A 37 6.54 -1.49 -3.29
C VAL A 37 6.92 -0.02 -3.54
N ASN A 38 8.19 0.32 -3.33
CA ASN A 38 8.69 1.69 -3.52
C ASN A 38 9.15 1.99 -4.96
N ALA A 39 9.27 0.97 -5.82
CA ALA A 39 9.80 1.12 -7.18
C ALA A 39 8.74 1.42 -8.24
N ALA A 40 7.45 1.15 -7.98
CA ALA A 40 6.36 1.55 -8.87
C ALA A 40 5.91 2.98 -8.55
N ALA A 41 5.53 3.74 -9.59
CA ALA A 41 5.04 5.11 -9.41
C ALA A 41 3.59 5.17 -8.90
N ASP A 42 2.79 4.14 -9.17
CA ASP A 42 1.38 4.02 -8.78
C ASP A 42 0.93 2.55 -8.84
N GLY A 43 -0.29 2.26 -8.38
CA GLY A 43 -0.88 0.91 -8.38
C GLY A 43 -1.26 0.36 -9.77
N HIS A 44 -1.10 1.13 -10.84
CA HIS A 44 -1.35 0.70 -12.21
C HIS A 44 -0.08 0.26 -12.95
N ARG A 45 1.10 0.47 -12.36
CA ARG A 45 2.40 0.13 -12.97
C ARG A 45 3.05 -1.06 -12.28
N SER A 46 3.72 -1.89 -13.07
CA SER A 46 4.60 -2.94 -12.54
C SER A 46 5.84 -2.33 -11.88
N PHE A 47 6.27 -2.91 -10.75
CA PHE A 47 7.56 -2.63 -10.12
C PHE A 47 8.66 -3.62 -10.54
N LEU A 48 8.26 -4.73 -11.16
CA LEU A 48 9.20 -5.68 -11.75
C LEU A 48 9.72 -5.05 -13.03
N ALA A 49 11.06 -4.97 -13.16
CA ALA A 49 11.68 -4.65 -14.43
C ALA A 49 11.14 -5.62 -15.49
N ASP A 50 10.88 -5.11 -16.69
CA ASP A 50 10.40 -5.94 -17.79
C ASP A 50 11.48 -7.00 -18.09
N GLU A 51 11.29 -8.22 -17.59
CA GLU A 51 12.06 -9.39 -18.00
C GLU A 51 11.37 -10.05 -19.19
N GLN A 52 10.94 -9.23 -20.17
CA GLN A 52 10.52 -9.71 -21.48
C GLN A 52 11.75 -9.78 -22.38
N ARG A 53 12.37 -10.95 -22.34
CA ARG A 53 13.19 -11.49 -23.44
C ARG A 53 12.29 -12.04 -24.53
#